data_AF-A0A1Q9YJP9-F1
#
_entry.id   AF-A0A1Q9YJP9-F1
#
_cell.length_a   1.000
_cell.length_b   1.000
_cell.length_c   1.000
_cell.angle_alpha   90.00
_cell.angle_beta   90.00
_cell.angle_gamma   90.00
#
_symmetry.space_group_name_H-M   'P 1'
#
loop_
_entity.id
_entity.type
_entity.pdbx_description
1 polymer ?
#
loop_
_entity_poly.entity_id
_entity_poly.type
_entity_poly.pdbx_seq_one_letter_code
_entity_poly.pdbx_strand_id
1 'polypeptide(L)'
;MIFIDATWPGDWPQKFLMHDLLCSNPEEMIYDEIRKRSTYLKRKEEGMMTVDERWEKIVEERERKVKENLLKEQEAKNRENARIMVEGGAPTQMISQVTEYPVQEVERMKSEYQKTGTIKM
;
A
#
# COMPACT_ATOMS: atom_id res chain seq x y z
N MET A 1 19.97 -25.16 -8.14
CA MET A 1 19.88 -23.73 -7.78
C MET A 1 21.23 -23.10 -8.10
N ILE A 2 21.28 -22.11 -9.00
CA ILE A 2 22.53 -21.42 -9.35
C ILE A 2 22.58 -20.15 -8.50
N PHE A 3 23.60 -20.03 -7.65
CA PHE A 3 23.86 -18.83 -6.85
C PHE A 3 24.98 -18.04 -7.52
N ILE A 4 24.71 -16.77 -7.84
CA ILE A 4 25.68 -15.88 -8.48
C ILE A 4 26.05 -14.80 -7.46
N ASP A 5 27.29 -14.81 -7.03
CA ASP A 5 27.84 -13.81 -6.12
C ASP A 5 28.46 -12.67 -6.95
N ALA A 6 27.91 -11.47 -6.81
CA ALA A 6 28.38 -10.26 -7.50
C ALA A 6 29.57 -9.58 -6.81
N THR A 7 29.91 -10.00 -5.61
CA THR A 7 30.96 -9.40 -4.77
C THR A 7 32.26 -10.20 -4.77
N TRP A 8 32.28 -11.36 -5.43
CA TRP A 8 33.43 -12.24 -5.50
C TRP A 8 34.58 -11.61 -6.30
N PRO A 9 35.80 -11.46 -5.72
CA PRO A 9 36.92 -10.75 -6.35
C PRO A 9 37.68 -11.56 -7.41
N GLY A 10 37.27 -12.80 -7.70
CA GLY A 10 37.91 -13.64 -8.71
C GLY A 10 37.70 -13.14 -10.14
N ASP A 11 38.73 -13.20 -10.97
CA ASP A 11 38.65 -12.84 -12.39
C ASP A 11 37.99 -13.96 -13.20
N TRP A 12 36.73 -13.76 -13.57
CA TRP A 12 36.00 -14.59 -14.53
C TRP A 12 34.98 -13.76 -15.33
N PRO A 13 34.53 -14.25 -16.51
CA PRO A 13 33.33 -13.81 -17.22
C PRO A 13 32.13 -13.42 -16.34
N GLN A 14 31.98 -14.03 -15.16
CA GLN A 14 30.97 -13.67 -14.17
C GLN A 14 31.10 -12.22 -13.69
N LYS A 15 32.30 -11.70 -13.43
CA LYS A 15 32.52 -10.30 -13.00
C LYS A 15 32.02 -9.31 -14.05
N PHE A 16 32.28 -9.59 -15.32
CA PHE A 16 31.79 -8.79 -16.43
C PHE A 16 30.29 -8.91 -16.61
N LEU A 17 29.74 -10.11 -16.37
CA LEU A 17 28.29 -10.32 -16.40
C LEU A 17 27.60 -9.51 -15.29
N MET A 18 28.16 -9.54 -14.08
CA MET A 18 27.65 -8.79 -12.93
C MET A 18 27.80 -7.28 -13.14
N HIS A 19 28.92 -6.83 -13.69
CA HIS A 19 29.09 -5.45 -14.15
C HIS A 19 27.93 -5.05 -15.07
N ASP A 20 27.66 -5.81 -16.12
CA ASP A 20 26.63 -5.48 -17.11
C ASP A 20 25.21 -5.50 -16.56
N LEU A 21 24.88 -6.46 -15.69
CA LEU A 21 23.57 -6.51 -15.05
C LEU A 21 23.31 -5.31 -14.13
N LEU A 22 24.37 -4.77 -13.51
CA LEU A 22 24.30 -3.60 -12.63
C LEU A 22 24.53 -2.27 -13.36
N CYS A 23 25.05 -2.31 -14.59
CA CYS A 23 25.45 -1.13 -15.34
C CYS A 23 24.24 -0.30 -15.77
N SER A 24 24.23 0.98 -15.43
CA SER A 24 23.16 1.92 -15.79
C SER A 24 23.21 2.30 -17.27
N ASN A 25 24.41 2.47 -17.85
CA ASN A 25 24.62 2.92 -19.21
C ASN A 25 24.89 1.75 -20.17
N PRO A 26 24.02 1.45 -21.14
CA PRO A 26 24.26 0.36 -22.08
C PRO A 26 25.59 0.42 -22.83
N GLU A 27 26.15 1.62 -23.10
CA GLU A 27 27.41 1.72 -23.86
C GLU A 27 28.64 1.22 -23.08
N GLU A 28 28.55 1.15 -21.77
CA GLU A 28 29.61 0.67 -20.88
C GLU A 28 29.52 -0.86 -20.68
N MET A 29 28.45 -1.52 -21.14
CA MET A 29 28.26 -2.96 -20.99
C MET A 29 29.17 -3.79 -21.90
N ILE A 30 29.74 -4.86 -21.40
CA ILE A 30 30.74 -5.68 -22.07
C ILE A 30 30.12 -6.70 -23.05
N TYR A 31 28.97 -7.28 -22.71
CA TYR A 31 28.28 -8.28 -23.52
C TYR A 31 27.27 -7.63 -24.47
N ASP A 32 27.49 -7.80 -25.77
CA ASP A 32 26.64 -7.24 -26.83
C ASP A 32 25.15 -7.59 -26.69
N GLU A 33 24.83 -8.82 -26.28
CA GLU A 33 23.44 -9.25 -26.11
C GLU A 33 22.75 -8.48 -24.98
N ILE A 34 23.45 -8.26 -23.86
CA ILE A 34 22.93 -7.49 -22.72
C ILE A 34 22.86 -6.02 -23.07
N ARG A 35 23.88 -5.47 -23.75
CA ARG A 35 23.88 -4.11 -24.29
C ARG A 35 22.67 -3.87 -25.19
N LYS A 36 22.43 -4.73 -26.19
CA LYS A 36 21.31 -4.57 -27.14
C LYS A 36 19.95 -4.56 -26.44
N ARG A 37 19.71 -5.51 -25.53
CA ARG A 37 18.45 -5.58 -24.76
C ARG A 37 18.31 -4.40 -23.80
N SER A 38 19.38 -4.02 -23.11
CA SER A 38 19.37 -2.88 -22.19
C SER A 38 19.18 -1.55 -22.92
N THR A 39 19.76 -1.38 -24.11
CA THR A 39 19.49 -0.21 -24.97
C THR A 39 18.03 -0.15 -25.37
N TYR A 40 17.41 -1.27 -25.74
CA TYR A 40 15.97 -1.32 -26.00
C TYR A 40 15.17 -0.86 -24.77
N LEU A 41 15.43 -1.44 -23.59
CA LEU A 41 14.71 -1.13 -22.36
C LEU A 41 15.01 0.25 -21.76
N LYS A 42 16.19 0.83 -21.98
CA LYS A 42 16.59 2.09 -21.32
C LYS A 42 16.53 3.31 -22.22
N ARG A 43 16.53 3.13 -23.55
CA ARG A 43 16.65 4.24 -24.50
C ARG A 43 15.56 4.27 -25.57
N LYS A 44 14.93 3.14 -25.91
CA LYS A 44 13.77 3.20 -26.80
C LYS A 44 12.55 3.62 -26.00
N GLU A 45 11.72 4.46 -26.59
CA GLU A 45 10.46 4.93 -26.02
C GLU A 45 9.54 3.77 -25.59
N GLU A 46 9.51 2.67 -26.35
CA GLU A 46 8.75 1.45 -26.04
C GLU A 46 9.27 0.66 -24.84
N GLY A 47 10.56 0.82 -24.51
CA GLY A 47 11.25 0.08 -23.45
C GLY A 47 11.49 0.89 -22.19
N MET A 48 11.61 2.22 -22.33
CA MET A 48 11.60 3.14 -21.20
C MET A 48 10.28 2.91 -20.47
N MET A 49 10.36 2.47 -19.22
CA MET A 49 9.28 2.69 -18.26
C MET A 49 9.20 4.20 -18.05
N THR A 50 8.69 4.92 -19.04
CA THR A 50 8.16 6.25 -18.82
C THR A 50 7.10 6.06 -17.75
N VAL A 51 7.24 6.82 -16.67
CA VAL A 51 6.09 7.18 -15.86
C VAL A 51 5.21 7.98 -16.80
N ASP A 52 4.49 7.28 -17.68
CA ASP A 52 3.56 7.89 -18.61
C ASP A 52 2.35 8.37 -17.79
N GLU A 53 1.52 9.22 -18.39
CA GLU A 53 0.30 9.69 -17.74
C GLU A 53 -0.58 8.52 -17.23
N ARG A 54 -0.44 7.33 -17.83
CA ARG A 54 -1.19 6.14 -17.41
C ARG A 54 -0.64 5.57 -16.10
N TRP A 55 0.67 5.56 -15.89
CA TRP A 55 1.28 5.17 -14.62
C TRP A 55 0.93 6.15 -13.50
N GLU A 56 0.98 7.45 -13.79
CA GLU A 56 0.54 8.49 -12.83
C GLU A 56 -0.92 8.28 -12.41
N LYS A 57 -1.82 8.05 -13.38
CA LYS A 57 -3.24 7.72 -13.11
C LYS A 57 -3.40 6.45 -12.27
N ILE A 58 -2.59 5.41 -12.50
CA ILE A 58 -2.62 4.18 -11.71
C ILE A 58 -2.20 4.45 -10.26
N VAL A 59 -1.18 5.28 -10.05
CA VAL A 59 -0.72 5.70 -8.71
C VAL A 59 -1.81 6.50 -8.01
N GLU A 60 -2.40 7.51 -8.66
CA GLU A 60 -3.49 8.32 -8.12
C GLU A 60 -4.72 7.47 -7.74
N GLU A 61 -5.13 6.55 -8.61
CA GLU A 61 -6.25 5.64 -8.31
C GLU A 61 -5.95 4.75 -7.11
N ARG A 62 -4.70 4.27 -6.99
CA ARG A 62 -4.28 3.44 -5.86
C ARG A 62 -4.32 4.25 -4.56
N GLU A 63 -3.79 5.47 -4.55
CA GLU A 63 -3.81 6.34 -3.37
C GLU A 63 -5.24 6.68 -2.94
N ARG A 64 -6.12 6.98 -3.91
CA ARG A 64 -7.54 7.23 -3.63
C ARG A 64 -8.21 6.01 -2.99
N LYS A 65 -8.02 4.81 -3.56
CA LYS A 65 -8.57 3.56 -3.02
C LYS A 65 -8.05 3.26 -1.61
N VAL A 66 -6.77 3.53 -1.35
CA VAL A 66 -6.18 3.37 -0.01
C VAL A 66 -6.86 4.30 0.99
N LYS A 67 -7.04 5.59 0.66
CA LYS A 67 -7.74 6.57 1.52
C LYS A 67 -9.20 6.16 1.78
N GLU A 68 -9.94 5.76 0.73
CA GLU A 68 -11.33 5.29 0.87
C GLU A 68 -11.43 4.05 1.77
N ASN A 69 -10.50 3.10 1.64
CA ASN A 69 -10.49 1.90 2.47
C ASN A 69 -10.14 2.19 3.93
N LEU A 70 -9.18 3.09 4.18
CA LEU A 70 -8.82 3.55 5.52
C LEU A 70 -10.02 4.19 6.24
N LEU A 71 -10.77 5.06 5.55
CA LEU A 71 -11.97 5.68 6.10
C LEU A 71 -13.04 4.63 6.44
N LYS A 72 -13.30 3.69 5.52
CA LYS A 72 -14.26 2.60 5.77
C LYS A 72 -13.86 1.71 6.94
N GLU A 73 -12.57 1.40 7.06
CA GLU A 73 -12.05 0.61 8.17
C GLU A 73 -12.15 1.37 9.50
N GLN A 74 -11.85 2.67 9.50
CA GLN A 74 -12.00 3.53 10.68
C GLN A 74 -13.47 3.64 11.11
N GLU A 75 -14.40 3.85 10.17
CA GLU A 75 -15.83 3.84 10.47
C GLU A 75 -16.30 2.50 11.03
N ALA A 76 -15.83 1.38 10.47
CA ALA A 76 -16.17 0.05 10.98
C ALA A 76 -15.64 -0.17 12.41
N LYS A 77 -14.41 0.28 12.70
CA LYS A 77 -13.84 0.25 14.05
C LYS A 77 -14.61 1.15 15.01
N ASN A 78 -14.99 2.35 14.59
CA ASN A 78 -15.77 3.28 15.41
C ASN A 78 -17.17 2.72 15.71
N ARG A 79 -17.82 2.07 14.73
CA ARG A 79 -19.08 1.34 14.94
C ARG A 79 -18.93 0.27 16.00
N GLU A 80 -17.95 -0.62 15.85
CA GLU A 80 -17.74 -1.71 16.79
C GLU A 80 -17.36 -1.22 18.19
N ASN A 81 -16.49 -0.21 18.28
CA ASN A 81 -16.13 0.42 19.55
C ASN A 81 -17.34 1.05 20.24
N ALA A 82 -18.19 1.76 19.49
CA ALA A 82 -19.42 2.35 20.03
C ALA A 82 -20.32 1.26 20.62
N ARG A 83 -20.48 0.14 19.89
CA ARG A 83 -21.27 -0.99 20.34
C ARG A 83 -20.73 -1.56 21.66
N ILE A 84 -19.45 -1.93 21.70
CA ILE A 84 -18.80 -2.50 22.88
C ILE A 84 -18.90 -1.56 24.08
N MET A 85 -18.71 -0.25 23.87
CA MET A 85 -18.78 0.72 24.96
C MET A 85 -20.20 0.96 25.47
N VAL A 86 -21.21 0.91 24.60
CA VAL A 86 -22.62 0.97 25.01
C VAL A 86 -22.98 -0.28 25.82
N GLU A 87 -22.63 -1.46 25.33
CA GLU A 87 -22.86 -2.74 26.02
C GLU A 87 -22.14 -2.78 27.39
N GLY A 88 -20.93 -2.22 27.45
CA GLY A 88 -20.14 -2.05 28.68
C GLY A 88 -20.60 -0.93 29.62
N GLY A 89 -21.65 -0.18 29.26
CA GLY A 89 -22.23 0.87 30.11
C GLY A 89 -21.39 2.15 30.24
N ALA A 90 -20.47 2.42 29.31
CA ALA A 90 -19.61 3.61 29.37
C ALA A 90 -20.42 4.93 29.29
N PRO A 91 -19.92 6.06 29.85
CA PRO A 91 -20.59 7.35 29.79
C PRO A 91 -20.81 7.84 28.35
N THR A 92 -21.97 8.45 28.06
CA THR A 92 -22.36 8.86 26.70
C THR A 92 -21.35 9.83 26.07
N GLN A 93 -20.85 10.77 26.86
CA GLN A 93 -19.86 11.76 26.45
C GLN A 93 -18.53 11.11 26.07
N MET A 94 -18.13 10.06 26.79
CA MET A 94 -16.89 9.32 26.49
C MET A 94 -17.02 8.56 25.17
N ILE A 95 -18.14 7.88 24.95
CA ILE A 95 -18.41 7.17 23.69
C ILE A 95 -18.39 8.16 22.52
N SER A 96 -19.12 9.28 22.66
CA SER A 96 -19.17 10.34 21.63
C SER A 96 -17.78 10.88 21.27
N GLN A 97 -16.91 11.09 22.27
CA GLN A 97 -15.55 11.56 22.03
C GLN A 97 -14.67 10.52 21.34
N VAL A 98 -14.74 9.25 21.74
CA VAL A 98 -13.85 8.20 21.22
C VAL A 98 -14.28 7.71 19.84
N THR A 99 -15.58 7.65 19.56
CA THR A 99 -16.11 7.08 18.31
C THR A 99 -16.55 8.16 17.33
N GLU A 100 -16.44 9.42 17.71
CA GLU A 100 -16.87 10.61 16.95
C GLU A 100 -18.37 10.64 16.62
N TYR A 101 -19.18 9.81 17.29
CA TYR A 101 -20.63 9.83 17.12
C TYR A 101 -21.24 11.01 17.88
N PRO A 102 -22.28 11.68 17.33
CA PRO A 102 -23.03 12.68 18.08
C PRO A 102 -23.64 12.09 19.35
N VAL A 103 -23.66 12.85 20.44
CA VAL A 103 -24.25 12.44 21.73
C VAL A 103 -25.67 11.91 21.57
N GLN A 104 -26.48 12.56 20.74
CA GLN A 104 -27.87 12.18 20.43
C GLN A 104 -27.97 10.81 19.73
N GLU A 105 -26.96 10.42 18.95
CA GLU A 105 -26.91 9.11 18.31
C GLU A 105 -26.55 8.04 19.35
N VAL A 106 -25.56 8.31 20.20
CA VAL A 106 -25.17 7.41 21.29
C VAL A 106 -26.32 7.16 22.28
N GLU A 107 -27.12 8.18 22.59
CA GLU A 107 -28.31 8.04 23.44
C GLU A 107 -29.38 7.14 22.81
N ARG A 108 -29.56 7.23 21.49
CA ARG A 108 -30.44 6.33 20.75
C ARG A 108 -29.95 4.90 20.80
N MET A 109 -28.64 4.67 20.57
CA MET A 109 -28.02 3.34 20.68
C MET A 109 -28.21 2.73 22.08
N LYS A 110 -28.00 3.52 23.13
CA LYS A 110 -28.25 3.08 24.52
C LYS A 110 -29.72 2.73 24.77
N SER A 111 -30.62 3.58 24.29
CA SER A 111 -32.07 3.37 24.46
C SER A 111 -32.55 2.13 23.71
N GLU A 112 -31.98 1.85 22.54
CA GLU A 112 -32.23 0.63 21.79
C GLU A 112 -31.72 -0.58 22.58
N TYR A 113 -30.45 -0.57 23.00
CA TYR A 113 -29.84 -1.66 23.76
C TYR A 113 -30.64 -2.01 25.04
N GLN A 114 -31.12 -1.01 25.77
CA GLN A 114 -31.95 -1.21 26.96
C GLN A 114 -33.30 -1.88 26.65
N LYS A 115 -33.84 -1.71 25.45
CA LYS A 115 -35.14 -2.27 25.03
C LYS A 115 -35.02 -3.66 24.42
N THR A 116 -33.98 -3.91 23.64
CA THR A 116 -33.85 -5.10 22.79
C THR A 116 -32.69 -6.03 23.20
N GLY A 117 -31.77 -5.56 24.05
CA GLY A 117 -30.52 -6.26 24.38
C GLY A 117 -29.53 -6.34 23.21
N THR A 118 -29.78 -5.64 22.09
CA THR A 118 -28.92 -5.66 20.90
C THR A 118 -29.05 -4.35 20.13
N ILE A 119 -27.94 -3.79 19.65
CA ILE A 119 -27.92 -2.56 18.84
C ILE A 119 -27.85 -2.95 17.35
N LYS A 120 -28.81 -2.50 16.54
CA LYS A 120 -28.71 -2.61 15.09
C LYS A 120 -27.98 -1.39 14.54
N MET A 121 -26.70 -1.56 14.21
CA MET A 121 -25.88 -0.54 13.54
C MET A 121 -25.86 -0.69 12.03
#